data_AF-S4P7Y6-F1
#
_entry.id   AF-S4P7Y6-F1
#
_cell.length_a   1.000
_cell.length_b   1.000
_cell.length_c   1.000
_cell.angle_alpha   90.00
_cell.angle_beta   90.00
_cell.angle_gamma   90.00
#
_symmetry.space_group_name_H-M   'P 1'
#
loop_
_entity.id
_entity.type
_entity.pdbx_description
1 polymer ?
#
loop_
_entity_poly.entity_id
_entity_poly.type
_entity_poly.pdbx_seq_one_letter_code
_entity_poly.pdbx_strand_id
1 'polypeptide(L)'
;WFDGLAKSLGYESVYHHAVVIDAGSSGTRVLAYKFRVPFTVFGQASLDLVDEYFEETKPGLSSYVDDPEKGAETILHLVRSSEDHIPIDAKKKRSTPLI
;
A
#
# COMPACT_ATOMS: atom_id res chain seq x y z
N TRP A 1 -9.43 23.34 2.85
CA TRP A 1 -10.30 24.40 2.28
C TRP A 1 -10.35 24.31 0.76
N PHE A 2 -9.21 24.36 0.08
CA PHE A 2 -9.15 24.22 -1.38
C PHE A 2 -9.66 22.88 -1.92
N ASP A 3 -9.41 21.75 -1.25
CA ASP A 3 -9.94 20.44 -1.68
C ASP A 3 -11.47 20.39 -1.74
N GLY A 4 -12.15 21.03 -0.78
CA GLY A 4 -13.60 21.11 -0.76
C GLY A 4 -14.14 21.95 -1.91
N LEU A 5 -13.46 23.06 -2.23
CA LEU A 5 -13.78 23.89 -3.38
C LEU A 5 -13.54 23.15 -4.71
N ALA A 6 -12.38 22.52 -4.88
CA ALA A 6 -12.05 21.73 -6.05
C ALA A 6 -13.08 20.62 -6.29
N LYS A 7 -13.47 19.90 -5.25
CA LYS A 7 -14.54 18.89 -5.32
C LYS A 7 -15.88 19.49 -5.72
N SER A 8 -16.24 20.66 -5.19
CA SER A 8 -17.49 21.36 -5.57
C SER A 8 -17.49 21.83 -7.04
N LEU A 9 -16.31 22.04 -7.63
CA LEU A 9 -16.11 22.37 -9.05
C LEU A 9 -15.94 21.13 -9.95
N GLY A 10 -16.12 19.92 -9.41
CA GLY A 10 -16.05 18.67 -10.18
C GLY A 10 -14.66 18.07 -10.34
N TYR A 11 -13.64 18.58 -9.64
CA TYR A 11 -12.32 17.94 -9.61
C TYR A 11 -12.34 16.72 -8.69
N GLU A 12 -11.87 15.58 -9.21
CA GLU A 12 -11.62 14.39 -8.42
C GLU A 12 -10.21 14.41 -7.80
N SER A 13 -10.09 13.94 -6.56
CA SER A 13 -8.79 13.75 -5.93
C SER A 13 -8.01 12.63 -6.61
N VAL A 14 -6.72 12.86 -6.82
CA VAL A 14 -5.78 11.81 -7.23
C VAL A 14 -5.34 11.03 -5.99
N TYR A 15 -5.28 9.70 -6.12
CA TYR A 15 -4.82 8.82 -5.07
C TYR A 15 -3.63 7.98 -5.55
N HIS A 16 -2.62 7.84 -4.70
CA HIS A 16 -1.50 6.93 -4.86
C HIS A 16 -1.58 5.84 -3.81
N HIS A 17 -1.09 4.65 -4.15
CA HIS A 17 -1.04 3.52 -3.23
C HIS A 17 0.37 2.98 -3.20
N ALA A 18 0.75 2.31 -2.10
CA ALA A 18 2.01 1.58 -2.01
C ALA A 18 1.78 0.36 -1.11
N VAL A 19 2.36 -0.78 -1.50
CA VAL A 19 2.38 -1.99 -0.68
C VAL A 19 3.84 -2.24 -0.27
N VAL A 20 4.09 -2.47 1.01
CA VAL A 20 5.42 -2.67 1.57
C VAL A 20 5.46 -4.00 2.31
N ILE A 21 6.45 -4.83 2.02
CA ILE A 21 6.73 -6.05 2.77
C ILE A 21 7.89 -5.80 3.75
N ASP A 22 7.59 -5.86 5.05
CA ASP A 22 8.61 -5.84 6.10
C ASP A 22 8.96 -7.28 6.50
N ALA A 23 10.06 -7.79 5.95
CA ALA A 23 10.55 -9.15 6.15
C ALA A 23 11.45 -9.28 7.39
N GLY A 24 10.89 -9.02 8.57
CA GLY A 24 11.57 -9.21 9.85
C GLY A 24 11.88 -10.68 10.17
N SER A 25 12.85 -10.91 11.06
CA SER A 25 13.25 -12.26 11.48
C SER A 25 12.22 -12.96 12.38
N SER A 26 11.46 -12.20 13.17
CA SER A 26 10.43 -12.72 14.08
C SER A 26 9.03 -12.83 13.43
N GLY A 27 8.84 -12.21 12.27
CA GLY A 27 7.58 -12.15 11.57
C GLY A 27 7.72 -11.31 10.30
N THR A 28 6.85 -11.55 9.34
CA THR A 28 6.81 -10.85 8.07
C THR A 28 5.47 -10.17 7.89
N ARG A 29 5.48 -8.91 7.47
CA ARG A 29 4.31 -8.03 7.47
C ARG A 29 4.07 -7.45 6.10
N VAL A 30 2.81 -7.16 5.80
CA VAL A 30 2.41 -6.28 4.70
C VAL A 30 1.81 -5.01 5.27
N LEU A 31 2.19 -3.88 4.68
CA LEU A 31 1.54 -2.59 4.88
C LEU A 31 1.04 -2.10 3.54
N ALA A 32 -0.27 -1.84 3.40
CA ALA A 32 -0.83 -1.22 2.21
C ALA A 32 -1.33 0.18 2.56
N TYR A 33 -0.76 1.18 1.90
CA TYR A 33 -1.06 2.58 2.13
C TYR A 33 -1.88 3.16 0.98
N LYS A 34 -2.80 4.05 1.33
CA LYS A 34 -3.51 4.92 0.40
C LYS A 34 -3.23 6.37 0.73
N PHE A 35 -2.71 7.11 -0.23
CA PHE A 35 -2.40 8.52 -0.11
C PHE A 35 -3.29 9.36 -1.04
N ARG A 36 -3.80 10.48 -0.53
CA ARG A 36 -4.43 11.52 -1.34
C ARG A 36 -3.39 12.57 -1.70
N VAL A 37 -3.40 13.02 -2.97
CA VAL A 37 -2.72 14.23 -3.39
C VAL A 37 -3.65 15.43 -3.14
N PRO A 38 -3.36 16.31 -2.16
CA PRO A 38 -4.16 17.49 -1.94
C PRO A 38 -4.04 18.48 -3.10
N PHE A 39 -5.08 19.26 -3.32
CA PHE A 39 -5.07 20.33 -4.31
C PHE A 39 -4.31 21.54 -3.74
N THR A 40 -3.06 21.66 -4.15
CA THR A 40 -2.15 22.71 -3.67
C THR A 40 -1.84 23.70 -4.79
N VAL A 41 -2.23 24.96 -4.63
CA VAL A 41 -1.90 26.05 -5.59
C VAL A 41 -0.49 26.60 -5.34
N PHE A 42 -0.08 26.66 -4.07
CA PHE A 42 1.24 27.09 -3.63
C PHE A 42 1.69 26.21 -2.46
N GLY A 43 2.85 25.57 -2.55
CA GLY A 43 3.37 24.72 -1.49
C GLY A 43 4.16 23.52 -2.01
N GLN A 44 4.80 22.80 -1.09
CA GLN A 44 5.56 21.58 -1.39
C GLN A 44 4.60 20.41 -1.64
N ALA A 45 4.97 19.50 -2.54
CA ALA A 45 4.18 18.30 -2.79
C ALA A 45 4.09 17.47 -1.49
N SER A 46 2.87 17.29 -0.98
CA SER A 46 2.58 16.45 0.17
C SER A 46 1.66 15.30 -0.24
N LEU A 47 1.71 14.22 0.54
CA LEU A 47 0.79 13.10 0.44
C LEU A 47 0.08 12.96 1.78
N ASP A 48 -1.24 13.06 1.75
CA ASP A 48 -2.05 12.84 2.95
C ASP A 48 -2.32 11.34 3.07
N LEU A 49 -1.91 10.71 4.17
CA LEU A 49 -2.30 9.34 4.46
C LEU A 49 -3.82 9.29 4.69
N VAL A 50 -4.50 8.45 3.93
CA VAL A 50 -5.96 8.28 3.96
C VAL A 50 -6.34 6.98 4.62
N ASP A 51 -5.60 5.92 4.31
CA ASP A 51 -5.86 4.57 4.82
C ASP A 51 -4.56 3.78 4.92
N GLU A 52 -4.52 2.89 5.90
CA GLU A 52 -3.42 1.98 6.17
C GLU A 52 -4.00 0.61 6.52
N TYR A 53 -3.57 -0.39 5.77
CA TYR A 53 -3.82 -1.79 6.07
C TYR A 53 -2.54 -2.46 6.58
N PHE A 54 -2.69 -3.33 7.57
CA PHE A 54 -1.59 -4.05 8.21
C PHE A 54 -1.97 -5.51 8.45
N GLU A 55 -1.08 -6.43 8.07
CA GLU A 55 -1.17 -7.84 8.46
C GLU A 55 0.23 -8.42 8.71
N GLU A 56 0.33 -9.39 9.64
CA GLU A 56 1.57 -10.07 10.00
C GLU A 56 1.41 -11.59 9.97
N THR A 57 2.41 -12.27 9.41
CA THR A 57 2.61 -13.72 9.55
C THR A 57 3.81 -14.01 10.45
N LYS A 58 3.78 -15.16 11.12
CA LYS A 58 4.89 -15.69 11.92
C LYS A 58 5.09 -17.19 11.61
N PRO A 59 6.31 -17.72 11.70
CA PRO A 59 7.57 -17.01 11.94
C PRO A 59 8.00 -16.14 10.74
N GLY A 60 9.08 -15.37 10.91
CA GLY A 60 9.66 -14.57 9.82
C GLY A 60 10.37 -15.40 8.76
N LEU A 61 10.69 -14.79 7.61
CA LEU A 61 11.27 -15.49 6.45
C LEU A 61 12.54 -16.30 6.77
N SER A 62 13.37 -15.81 7.71
CA SER A 62 14.59 -16.51 8.12
C SER A 62 14.35 -17.90 8.72
N SER A 63 13.14 -18.19 9.20
CA SER A 63 12.79 -19.50 9.73
C SER A 63 12.51 -20.55 8.65
N TYR A 64 12.42 -20.14 7.38
CA TYR A 64 12.18 -21.02 6.23
C TYR A 64 13.44 -21.23 5.37
N VAL A 65 14.64 -21.11 5.96
CA VAL A 65 15.92 -21.22 5.23
C VAL A 65 16.06 -22.56 4.49
N ASP A 66 15.56 -23.65 5.08
CA ASP A 66 15.62 -24.99 4.50
C ASP A 66 14.44 -25.27 3.54
N ASP A 67 13.42 -24.41 3.53
CA ASP A 67 12.21 -24.52 2.69
C ASP A 67 11.75 -23.14 2.17
N PRO A 68 12.49 -22.55 1.20
CA PRO A 68 12.18 -21.21 0.70
C PRO A 68 10.80 -21.08 0.02
N GLU A 69 10.27 -22.18 -0.52
CA GLU A 69 8.94 -22.21 -1.15
C GLU A 69 7.85 -21.89 -0.13
N LYS A 70 7.92 -22.51 1.06
CA LYS A 70 7.01 -22.20 2.16
C LYS A 70 7.12 -20.76 2.65
N GLY A 71 8.32 -20.18 2.65
CA GLY A 71 8.52 -18.75 2.92
C GLY A 71 7.89 -17.86 1.84
N ALA A 72 7.97 -18.24 0.57
CA ALA A 72 7.32 -17.51 -0.52
C ALA A 72 5.79 -17.60 -0.44
N GLU A 73 5.22 -18.70 0.03
CA GLU A 73 3.78 -18.83 0.25
C GLU A 73 3.25 -17.83 1.30
N THR A 74 4.01 -17.54 2.36
CA THR A 74 3.60 -16.53 3.35
C THR A 74 3.62 -15.12 2.75
N ILE A 75 4.59 -14.80 1.91
CA ILE A 75 4.61 -13.54 1.15
C ILE A 75 3.40 -13.46 0.21
N LEU A 76 3.12 -14.53 -0.53
CA LEU A 76 2.00 -14.55 -1.46
C LEU A 76 0.66 -14.36 -0.74
N HIS A 77 0.50 -14.95 0.44
CA HIS A 77 -0.67 -14.74 1.29
C HIS A 77 -0.82 -13.27 1.67
N LEU A 78 0.25 -12.65 2.17
CA LEU A 78 0.28 -11.23 2.56
C LEU A 78 0.03 -10.27 1.38
N VAL A 79 0.60 -10.56 0.20
CA VAL A 79 0.33 -9.76 -1.00
C VAL A 79 -1.14 -9.87 -1.39
N ARG A 80 -1.71 -11.07 -1.37
CA ARG A 80 -3.13 -11.30 -1.69
C ARG A 80 -4.07 -10.59 -0.72
N SER A 81 -3.77 -10.62 0.58
CA SER A 81 -4.62 -9.95 1.57
C SER A 81 -4.62 -8.43 1.42
N SER A 82 -3.53 -7.86 0.90
CA SER A 82 -3.47 -6.43 0.57
C SER A 82 -4.25 -6.02 -0.68
N GLU A 83 -4.67 -6.97 -1.55
CA GLU A 83 -5.28 -6.64 -2.84
C GLU A 83 -6.61 -5.90 -2.72
N ASP A 84 -7.38 -6.15 -1.65
CA ASP A 84 -8.65 -5.48 -1.37
C ASP A 84 -8.48 -4.02 -0.92
N HIS A 85 -7.24 -3.62 -0.58
CA HIS A 85 -6.88 -2.27 -0.12
C HIS A 85 -6.21 -1.41 -1.21
N ILE A 86 -6.04 -1.95 -2.41
CA ILE A 86 -5.47 -1.23 -3.57
C ILE A 86 -6.48 -1.18 -4.74
N PRO A 87 -6.28 -0.31 -5.74
CA PRO A 87 -7.24 -0.18 -6.83
C PRO A 87 -7.34 -1.45 -7.69
N ILE A 88 -8.58 -1.88 -7.97
CA ILE A 88 -8.86 -2.98 -8.92
C ILE A 88 -8.57 -2.56 -10.37
N ASP A 89 -8.66 -1.26 -10.68
CA ASP A 89 -8.32 -0.74 -12.01
C ASP A 89 -6.88 -1.11 -12.40
N ALA A 90 -6.72 -1.78 -13.53
CA ALA A 90 -5.45 -2.35 -13.93
C ALA A 90 -4.36 -1.30 -14.17
N LYS A 91 -4.71 -0.08 -14.61
CA LYS A 91 -3.72 1.00 -14.79
C LYS A 91 -3.22 1.48 -13.42
N LYS A 92 -4.14 1.73 -12.49
CA LYS A 92 -3.83 2.16 -11.13
C LYS A 92 -3.08 1.08 -10.32
N LYS A 93 -3.44 -0.19 -10.50
CA LYS A 93 -2.72 -1.34 -9.91
C LYS A 93 -1.29 -1.41 -10.44
N ARG A 94 -1.07 -1.26 -11.75
CA ARG A 94 0.29 -1.20 -12.33
C ARG A 94 1.14 -0.03 -11.84
N SER A 95 0.52 1.06 -11.41
CA SER A 95 1.22 2.20 -10.80
C SER A 95 1.37 2.09 -9.27
N THR A 96 0.93 0.99 -8.66
CA THR A 96 1.09 0.74 -7.22
C THR A 96 2.38 -0.05 -7.02
N PRO A 97 3.46 0.54 -6.47
CA PRO A 97 4.67 -0.20 -6.17
C PRO A 97 4.42 -1.23 -5.07
N LEU A 98 4.96 -2.43 -5.27
CA LEU A 98 5.21 -3.42 -4.22
C LEU A 98 6.69 -3.34 -3.88
N ILE A 99 7.00 -3.02 -2.63
CA ILE A 99 8.35 -2.74 -2.12
C ILE A 99 8.75 -3.81 -1.12
#